data_AF-A0A8X7BMW1-F1
#
_entry.id   AF-A0A8X7BMW1-F1
#
_cell.length_a   1.000
_cell.length_b   1.000
_cell.length_c   1.000
_cell.angle_alpha   90.00
_cell.angle_beta   90.00
_cell.angle_gamma   90.00
#
_symmetry.space_group_name_H-M   'P 1'
#
loop_
_entity.id
_entity.type
_entity.pdbx_description
1 polymer ?
#
loop_
_entity_poly.entity_id
_entity_poly.type
_entity_poly.pdbx_seq_one_letter_code
_entity_poly.pdbx_strand_id
1 'polypeptide(L)'
;MVYTDDLITPVAEHKNILPGINLKDIKAYYNCRQSLSRKSIPNLSKYNGFVYQEIPAHLPALDLVSERLISPRIPFMQIWRLRHIHGQFGIQGQIIHVPLSINTMVNRLPRNVNDDYCANVHIKRRKIHRTSYLMGLVTKTTIKAWL
;
A
#
# COMPACT_ATOMS: atom_id res chain seq x y z
N MET A 1 18.04 22.19 -2.20
CA MET A 1 18.52 22.15 -3.60
C MET A 1 18.99 20.72 -3.86
N VAL A 2 18.32 19.97 -4.74
CA VAL A 2 18.78 18.63 -5.15
C VAL A 2 19.64 18.85 -6.38
N TYR A 3 20.96 18.69 -6.25
CA TYR A 3 21.87 18.78 -7.38
C TYR A 3 21.59 17.61 -8.33
N THR A 4 21.24 17.92 -9.57
CA THR A 4 20.93 16.91 -10.60
C THR A 4 22.12 16.03 -10.96
N ASP A 5 23.32 16.44 -10.57
CA ASP A 5 24.60 15.79 -10.88
C ASP A 5 24.84 14.54 -10.02
N ASP A 6 24.14 14.43 -8.88
CA ASP A 6 24.23 13.30 -7.95
C ASP A 6 23.32 12.11 -8.33
N LEU A 7 22.61 12.23 -9.46
CA LEU A 7 21.63 11.26 -9.91
C LEU A 7 22.26 10.26 -10.89
N ILE A 8 22.24 8.99 -10.50
CA ILE A 8 22.72 7.87 -11.32
C ILE A 8 21.56 7.05 -11.88
N THR A 9 21.78 6.43 -13.03
CA THR A 9 20.87 5.40 -13.55
C THR A 9 21.14 4.08 -12.83
N PRO A 10 20.10 3.39 -12.31
CA PRO A 10 20.25 2.10 -11.67
C PRO A 10 20.68 1.01 -12.68
N VAL A 11 21.45 0.05 -12.19
CA VAL A 11 22.10 -1.01 -13.00
C VAL A 11 21.10 -2.15 -13.28
N ALA A 12 21.36 -2.97 -14.31
CA ALA A 12 20.49 -4.10 -14.71
C ALA A 12 20.07 -5.02 -13.54
N GLU A 13 20.94 -5.22 -12.56
CA GLU A 13 20.69 -6.02 -11.36
C GLU A 13 19.57 -5.46 -10.47
N HIS A 14 19.29 -4.16 -10.54
CA HIS A 14 18.26 -3.49 -9.77
C HIS A 14 16.84 -3.68 -10.34
N LYS A 15 16.68 -4.32 -11.52
CA LYS A 15 15.35 -4.61 -12.11
C LYS A 15 14.42 -5.38 -11.18
N ASN A 16 14.99 -6.28 -10.37
CA ASN A 16 14.22 -7.14 -9.47
C ASN A 16 13.52 -6.35 -8.34
N ILE A 17 13.99 -5.13 -8.04
CA ILE A 17 13.43 -4.27 -7.00
C ILE A 17 12.29 -3.41 -7.56
N LEU A 18 12.31 -3.13 -8.86
CA LEU A 18 11.35 -2.26 -9.56
C LEU A 18 10.70 -3.00 -10.73
N PRO A 19 9.82 -3.98 -10.45
CA PRO A 19 9.18 -4.76 -11.50
C PRO A 19 8.32 -3.85 -12.40
N GLY A 20 8.53 -3.96 -13.71
CA GLY A 20 7.71 -3.27 -14.71
C GLY A 20 8.11 -1.82 -15.03
N ILE A 21 9.25 -1.34 -14.52
CA ILE A 21 9.77 0.01 -14.82
C ILE A 21 11.06 -0.10 -15.64
N ASN A 22 11.20 0.72 -16.69
CA ASN A 22 12.43 0.80 -17.45
C ASN A 22 13.51 1.52 -16.63
N LEU A 23 14.68 0.88 -16.46
CA LEU A 23 15.80 1.45 -15.70
C LEU A 23 16.31 2.79 -16.24
N LYS A 24 16.07 3.10 -17.52
CA LYS A 24 16.44 4.38 -18.15
C LYS A 24 15.58 5.55 -17.66
N ASP A 25 14.37 5.27 -17.19
CA ASP A 25 13.39 6.27 -16.75
C ASP A 25 13.51 6.58 -15.26
N ILE A 26 14.42 5.89 -14.56
CA ILE A 26 14.63 6.03 -13.11
C ILE A 26 16.00 6.66 -12.87
N LYS A 27 16.02 7.66 -11.99
CA LYS A 27 17.23 8.21 -11.43
C LYS A 27 17.25 7.94 -9.93
N ALA A 28 18.32 7.33 -9.45
CA ALA A 28 18.57 7.12 -8.03
C ALA A 28 19.69 8.04 -7.57
N TYR A 29 19.62 8.50 -6.32
CA TYR A 29 20.71 9.28 -5.74
C TYR A 29 21.95 8.39 -5.54
N TYR A 30 23.15 8.91 -5.81
CA TYR A 30 24.39 8.11 -5.78
C TYR A 30 24.61 7.39 -4.43
N ASN A 31 24.30 8.06 -3.30
CA ASN A 31 24.40 7.46 -1.96
C ASN A 31 23.43 6.29 -1.72
N CYS A 32 22.35 6.21 -2.51
CA CYS A 32 21.39 5.11 -2.42
C CYS A 32 21.86 3.86 -3.20
N ARG A 33 22.90 3.96 -4.04
CA ARG A 33 23.37 2.86 -4.91
C ARG A 33 23.71 1.59 -4.12
N GLN A 34 24.50 1.75 -3.05
CA GLN A 34 24.93 0.62 -2.23
C GLN A 34 23.75 -0.03 -1.49
N SER A 35 22.79 0.78 -1.04
CA SER A 35 21.59 0.29 -0.35
C SER A 35 20.66 -0.45 -1.32
N LEU A 36 20.51 0.04 -2.55
CA LEU A 36 19.78 -0.60 -3.64
C LEU A 36 20.39 -1.96 -4.01
N SER A 37 21.71 -2.03 -4.22
CA SER A 37 22.39 -3.32 -4.49
C SER A 37 22.20 -4.33 -3.36
N ARG A 38 22.10 -3.86 -2.10
CA ARG A 38 21.83 -4.70 -0.93
C ARG A 38 20.35 -4.99 -0.69
N LYS A 39 19.43 -4.52 -1.55
CA LYS A 39 17.97 -4.61 -1.35
C LYS A 39 17.52 -4.07 0.02
N SER A 40 18.17 -3.01 0.50
CA SER A 40 17.96 -2.41 1.82
C SER A 40 17.50 -0.96 1.70
N ILE A 41 16.80 -0.46 2.72
CA ILE A 41 16.35 0.94 2.80
C ILE A 41 17.58 1.86 2.93
N PRO A 42 17.69 2.94 2.13
CA PRO A 42 18.80 3.90 2.21
C PRO A 42 18.96 4.51 3.61
N ASN A 43 20.22 4.70 4.05
CA ASN A 43 20.53 5.25 5.38
C ASN A 43 19.88 6.62 5.64
N LEU A 44 19.81 7.48 4.61
CA LEU A 44 19.17 8.79 4.75
C LEU A 44 17.65 8.67 4.97
N SER A 45 16.99 7.71 4.29
CA SER A 45 15.58 7.38 4.54
C SER A 45 15.40 6.86 5.96
N LYS A 46 16.31 6.01 6.45
CA LYS A 46 16.29 5.50 7.83
C LYS A 46 16.45 6.63 8.86
N TYR A 47 17.41 7.52 8.64
CA TYR A 47 17.64 8.69 9.50
C TYR A 47 16.41 9.60 9.57
N ASN A 48 15.72 9.79 8.44
CA ASN A 48 14.49 10.57 8.35
C ASN A 48 13.24 9.83 8.86
N GLY A 49 13.37 8.63 9.44
CA GLY A 49 12.23 7.87 9.98
C GLY A 49 11.36 7.18 8.93
N PHE A 50 11.77 7.15 7.65
CA PHE A 50 11.10 6.41 6.59
C PHE A 50 11.51 4.94 6.60
N VAL A 51 11.22 4.26 7.70
CA VAL A 51 11.48 2.83 7.89
C VAL A 51 10.15 2.13 8.07
N TYR A 52 9.93 1.05 7.32
CA TYR A 52 8.82 0.16 7.60
C TYR A 52 9.11 -0.58 8.89
N GLN A 53 8.17 -0.56 9.82
CA GLN A 53 8.24 -1.42 10.99
C GLN A 53 8.23 -2.89 10.54
N GLU A 54 9.03 -3.71 11.21
CA GLU A 54 9.02 -5.15 10.94
C GLU A 54 7.65 -5.71 11.30
N ILE A 55 7.12 -6.59 10.45
CA ILE A 55 5.85 -7.25 10.69
C ILE A 55 6.04 -8.20 11.88
N PRO A 56 5.29 -8.06 12.98
CA PRO A 56 5.41 -8.97 14.11
C PRO A 56 5.13 -10.42 13.70
N ALA A 57 5.99 -11.34 14.14
CA ALA A 57 5.90 -12.77 13.77
C ALA A 57 4.64 -13.48 14.28
N HIS A 58 3.94 -12.91 15.27
CA HIS A 58 2.73 -13.49 15.87
C HIS A 58 1.46 -13.17 15.07
N LEU A 59 1.56 -12.37 14.00
CA LEU A 59 0.40 -11.97 13.22
C LEU A 59 -0.04 -13.08 12.26
N PRO A 60 -1.35 -13.41 12.21
CA PRO A 60 -1.86 -14.38 11.26
C PRO A 60 -1.79 -13.83 9.83
N ALA A 61 -1.60 -14.71 8.85
CA ALA A 61 -1.69 -14.33 7.44
C ALA A 61 -3.09 -13.77 7.11
N LEU A 62 -3.14 -12.68 6.35
CA LEU A 62 -4.37 -12.05 5.92
C LEU A 62 -4.77 -12.50 4.52
N ASP A 63 -6.04 -12.84 4.34
CA ASP A 63 -6.65 -12.94 3.03
C ASP A 63 -6.84 -11.54 2.41
N LEU A 64 -6.92 -11.45 1.08
CA LEU A 64 -7.13 -10.20 0.35
C LEU A 64 -8.36 -9.43 0.84
N VAL A 65 -9.44 -10.12 1.19
CA VAL A 65 -10.65 -9.47 1.74
C VAL A 65 -10.37 -8.85 3.11
N SER A 66 -9.63 -9.57 3.95
CA SER A 66 -9.27 -9.15 5.31
C SER A 66 -8.29 -7.99 5.28
N GLU A 67 -7.25 -8.07 4.45
CA GLU A 67 -6.28 -7.00 4.21
C GLU A 67 -6.98 -5.70 3.78
N ARG A 68 -7.90 -5.79 2.82
CA ARG A 68 -8.67 -4.64 2.34
C ARG A 68 -9.63 -4.09 3.38
N LEU A 69 -10.14 -4.92 4.29
CA LEU A 69 -11.03 -4.50 5.36
C LEU A 69 -10.30 -3.68 6.43
N ILE A 70 -9.10 -4.11 6.84
CA ILE A 70 -8.31 -3.42 7.87
C ILE A 70 -7.48 -2.26 7.32
N SER A 71 -7.35 -2.18 5.98
CA SER A 71 -6.60 -1.12 5.31
C SER A 71 -7.16 0.26 5.69
N PRO A 72 -6.33 1.18 6.22
CA PRO A 72 -6.78 2.53 6.56
C PRO A 72 -7.31 3.31 5.35
N ARG A 73 -6.89 2.92 4.15
CA ARG A 73 -7.31 3.49 2.87
C ARG A 73 -7.82 2.35 1.99
N ILE A 74 -9.11 2.36 1.67
CA ILE A 74 -9.67 1.48 0.64
C ILE A 74 -9.53 2.20 -0.70
N PRO A 75 -8.62 1.78 -1.59
CA PRO A 75 -8.46 2.46 -2.87
C PRO A 75 -9.68 2.20 -3.75
N PHE A 76 -10.55 3.19 -3.88
CA PHE A 76 -11.62 3.22 -4.90
C PHE A 76 -11.14 3.86 -6.21
N MET A 77 -9.87 4.22 -6.29
CA MET A 77 -9.30 4.87 -7.46
C MET A 77 -8.84 3.84 -8.49
N GLN A 78 -8.94 4.19 -9.77
CA GLN A 78 -8.41 3.34 -10.83
C GLN A 78 -6.93 3.64 -11.03
N ILE A 79 -6.12 2.60 -11.08
CA ILE A 79 -4.71 2.67 -11.44
C ILE A 79 -4.64 2.57 -12.95
N TRP A 80 -4.26 3.64 -13.64
CA TRP A 80 -4.13 3.68 -15.10
C TRP A 80 -2.67 3.84 -15.48
N ARG A 81 -2.26 3.20 -16.58
CA ARG A 81 -0.94 3.42 -17.16
C ARG A 81 -0.91 4.80 -17.80
N LEU A 82 -0.01 5.66 -17.34
CA LEU A 82 0.19 6.97 -17.98
C LEU A 82 0.81 6.74 -19.35
N ARG A 83 0.18 7.29 -20.40
CA ARG A 83 0.51 6.96 -21.80
C ARG A 83 1.94 7.35 -22.20
N HIS A 84 2.59 8.23 -21.45
CA HIS A 84 3.87 8.85 -21.82
C HIS A 84 5.08 8.32 -21.05
N ILE A 85 4.91 7.54 -19.97
CA ILE A 85 6.05 7.04 -19.17
C ILE A 85 5.85 5.56 -18.86
N HIS A 86 6.80 4.73 -19.29
CA HIS A 86 6.76 3.29 -19.09
C HIS A 86 6.95 2.94 -17.62
N GLY A 87 5.95 2.29 -17.01
CA GLY A 87 5.99 1.85 -15.61
C GLY A 87 5.47 2.88 -14.59
N GLN A 88 5.06 4.07 -15.03
CA GLN A 88 4.32 4.99 -14.15
C GLN A 88 2.82 4.72 -14.25
N PHE A 89 2.23 4.47 -13.08
CA PHE A 89 0.80 4.37 -12.94
C PHE A 89 0.27 5.64 -12.30
N GLY A 90 -0.64 6.30 -13.02
CA GLY A 90 -1.41 7.41 -12.48
C GLY A 90 -2.60 6.84 -11.70
N ILE A 91 -2.94 7.51 -10.60
CA ILE A 91 -4.14 7.18 -9.85
C ILE A 91 -5.21 8.18 -10.27
N GLN A 92 -6.16 7.74 -11.08
CA GLN A 92 -7.28 8.57 -11.54
C GLN A 92 -8.54 8.18 -10.78
N GLY A 93 -9.09 9.16 -10.06
CA GLY A 93 -10.31 9.01 -9.29
C GLY A 93 -10.59 10.29 -8.51
N GLN A 94 -11.86 10.54 -8.19
CA GLN A 94 -12.21 11.62 -7.30
C GLN A 94 -11.58 11.34 -5.93
N ILE A 95 -10.65 12.21 -5.51
CA ILE A 95 -10.16 12.18 -4.13
C ILE A 95 -11.23 12.86 -3.28
N ILE A 96 -12.15 12.06 -2.76
CA ILE A 96 -13.10 12.57 -1.77
C ILE A 96 -12.35 12.58 -0.44
N HIS A 97 -11.75 13.73 -0.09
CA HIS A 97 -11.36 14.01 1.28
C HIS A 97 -12.65 14.16 2.10
N VAL A 98 -13.27 13.05 2.49
CA VAL A 98 -14.29 13.12 3.53
C VAL A 98 -13.55 13.51 4.81
N PRO A 99 -13.84 14.66 5.44
CA PRO A 99 -13.21 15.03 6.70
C PRO A 99 -13.63 14.01 7.75
N LEU A 100 -12.73 13.06 8.01
CA LEU A 100 -12.95 11.97 8.95
C LEU A 100 -11.80 12.03 9.94
N SER A 101 -12.13 12.18 11.22
CA SER A 101 -11.15 12.00 12.28
C SER A 101 -10.72 10.54 12.28
N ILE A 102 -9.41 10.30 12.21
CA ILE A 102 -8.82 8.94 12.15
C ILE A 102 -9.29 8.13 13.36
N ASN A 103 -9.26 8.73 14.56
CA ASN A 103 -9.77 8.13 15.79
C ASN A 103 -11.24 7.71 15.64
N THR A 104 -12.03 8.52 14.94
CA THR A 104 -13.44 8.24 14.71
C THR A 104 -13.63 7.15 13.67
N MET A 105 -12.79 7.03 12.64
CA MET A 105 -12.85 5.92 11.68
C MET A 105 -12.43 4.58 12.29
N VAL A 106 -11.35 4.58 13.09
CA VAL A 106 -10.87 3.41 13.82
C VAL A 106 -11.91 2.96 14.85
N ASN A 107 -12.52 3.89 15.58
CA ASN A 107 -13.46 3.57 16.66
C ASN A 107 -14.94 3.45 16.23
N ARG A 108 -15.36 4.07 15.10
CA ARG A 108 -16.74 4.02 14.59
C ARG A 108 -16.95 3.01 13.47
N LEU A 109 -15.97 2.18 13.10
CA LEU A 109 -16.29 0.97 12.33
C LEU A 109 -17.23 0.14 13.20
N PRO A 110 -18.56 0.18 12.98
CA PRO A 110 -19.50 -0.25 13.98
C PRO A 110 -19.83 -1.70 13.64
N ARG A 111 -19.10 -2.62 14.26
CA ARG A 111 -19.65 -3.94 14.57
C ARG A 111 -19.30 -4.22 16.00
N ASN A 112 -20.28 -4.70 16.77
CA ASN A 112 -19.97 -5.37 18.01
C ASN A 112 -19.11 -6.59 17.66
N VAL A 113 -17.78 -6.43 17.73
CA VAL A 113 -16.82 -7.48 17.34
C VAL A 113 -16.93 -8.67 18.29
N ASN A 114 -17.65 -8.52 19.40
CA ASN A 114 -17.85 -9.56 20.41
C ASN A 114 -19.08 -10.45 20.15
N ASP A 115 -20.03 -10.07 19.28
CA ASP A 115 -21.30 -10.79 19.12
C ASP A 115 -21.27 -11.96 18.10
N ASP A 116 -20.31 -11.97 17.17
CA ASP A 116 -20.21 -13.04 16.14
C ASP A 116 -18.78 -13.52 15.98
N TYR A 117 -18.57 -14.78 15.57
CA TYR A 117 -17.24 -15.35 15.32
C TYR A 117 -16.59 -14.83 14.03
N CYS A 118 -17.40 -14.53 13.01
CA CYS A 118 -16.96 -14.13 11.69
C CYS A 118 -17.94 -13.16 11.05
N ALA A 119 -17.50 -12.47 10.00
CA ALA A 119 -18.27 -11.49 9.26
C ALA A 119 -18.23 -11.85 7.78
N ASN A 120 -19.39 -11.95 7.13
CA ASN A 120 -19.43 -11.95 5.68
C ASN A 120 -19.20 -10.52 5.18
N VAL A 121 -18.15 -10.32 4.39
CA VAL A 121 -17.70 -9.01 3.92
C VAL A 121 -17.88 -8.93 2.41
N HIS A 122 -18.56 -7.87 1.97
CA HIS A 122 -18.74 -7.56 0.55
C HIS A 122 -18.15 -6.19 0.25
N ILE A 123 -17.04 -6.16 -0.50
CA ILE A 123 -16.37 -4.94 -0.91
C ILE A 123 -16.87 -4.55 -2.30
N LYS A 124 -17.53 -3.40 -2.41
CA LYS A 124 -18.08 -2.86 -3.66
C LYS A 124 -17.32 -1.63 -4.09
N ARG A 125 -16.93 -1.55 -5.36
CA ARG A 125 -16.25 -0.37 -5.92
C ARG A 125 -17.15 0.86 -6.00
N ARG A 126 -18.46 0.66 -6.20
CA ARG A 126 -19.47 1.71 -6.28
C ARG A 126 -20.74 1.24 -5.58
N LYS A 127 -21.42 2.13 -4.85
CA LYS A 127 -22.69 1.81 -4.15
C LYS A 127 -23.78 1.34 -5.11
N ILE A 128 -23.80 1.87 -6.34
CA ILE A 128 -24.75 1.51 -7.40
C ILE A 128 -24.62 0.05 -7.88
N HIS A 129 -23.48 -0.61 -7.65
CA HIS A 129 -23.28 -1.97 -8.17
C HIS A 129 -23.99 -3.00 -7.28
N ARG A 130 -24.73 -3.91 -7.92
CA ARG A 130 -25.35 -5.05 -7.23
C ARG A 130 -24.30 -6.11 -6.86
N THR A 131 -23.36 -6.36 -7.76
CA THR A 131 -22.27 -7.33 -7.59
C THR A 131 -21.15 -6.80 -6.69
N SER A 132 -20.46 -7.72 -6.02
CA SER A 132 -19.31 -7.42 -5.16
C SER A 132 -18.02 -7.58 -5.95
N TYR A 133 -17.06 -6.69 -5.72
CA TYR A 133 -15.72 -6.80 -6.31
C TYR A 133 -14.90 -7.86 -5.58
N LEU A 134 -14.97 -7.87 -4.25
CA LEU A 134 -14.43 -8.92 -3.41
C LEU A 134 -15.51 -9.35 -2.42
N MET A 135 -15.62 -10.64 -2.16
CA MET A 135 -16.43 -11.17 -1.09
C MET A 135 -15.68 -12.28 -0.37
N GLY A 136 -15.91 -12.39 0.94
CA GLY A 136 -15.30 -13.44 1.73
C GLY A 136 -15.76 -13.40 3.18
N LEU A 137 -15.63 -14.55 3.83
CA LEU A 137 -15.84 -14.68 5.26
C LEU A 137 -14.56 -14.26 5.98
N VAL A 138 -14.64 -13.26 6.85
CA VAL A 138 -13.50 -12.79 7.63
C VAL A 138 -13.69 -13.16 9.09
N THR A 139 -12.71 -13.84 9.68
CA THR A 139 -12.70 -14.20 11.10
C THR A 139 -12.33 -13.01 11.96
N LYS A 140 -13.01 -12.81 13.09
CA LYS A 140 -12.74 -11.65 13.94
C LYS A 140 -11.43 -11.78 14.73
N THR A 141 -11.00 -13.00 15.02
CA THR A 141 -9.71 -13.29 15.69
C THR A 141 -8.52 -12.80 14.87
N THR A 142 -8.57 -12.98 13.55
CA THR A 142 -7.50 -12.52 12.65
C THR A 142 -7.49 -11.00 12.58
N ILE A 143 -8.64 -10.35 12.38
CA ILE A 143 -8.72 -8.89 12.35
C ILE A 143 -8.23 -8.25 13.66
N LYS A 144 -8.68 -8.75 14.82
CA LYS A 144 -8.31 -8.22 16.14
C LYS A 144 -6.81 -8.33 16.43
N ALA A 145 -6.11 -9.30 15.84
CA ALA A 145 -4.66 -9.38 15.97
C ALA A 145 -3.93 -8.24 15.25
N TRP A 146 -4.56 -7.66 14.22
CA TRP A 146 -3.98 -6.61 13.36
C TRP A 146 -4.44 -5.18 13.70
N LEU A 147 -5.45 -5.01 14.56
CA LEU A 147 -5.99 -3.71 15.01
C LEU A 147 -5.53 -3.38 16.42
#